data_AF-A0A3E0WKR3-F1
#
_entry.id   AF-A0A3E0WKR3-F1
#
_cell.length_a   1.000
_cell.length_b   1.000
_cell.length_c   1.000
_cell.angle_alpha   90.00
_cell.angle_beta   90.00
_cell.angle_gamma   90.00
#
_symmetry.space_group_name_H-M   'P 1'
#
loop_
_entity.id
_entity.type
_entity.pdbx_description
1 polymer ?
#
loop_
_entity_poly.entity_id
_entity_poly.type
_entity_poly.pdbx_seq_one_letter_code
_entity_poly.pdbx_strand_id
1 'polypeptide(L)'
;MSRLLLFCSLLFAYSQSSAANNFSYTYLEFSVGALTLDEAIRINDRQYKTLSAFSISRAHQFDGGLVLHGGIAGAHAEKGKTELGYGQLVIGVAFPITVTDRIDIIPTSGFLAVNAEACVDNVCLKSDDDGILYGLAVRAWLSPESVEIMTALANSTISGSATEATLEGAFWWGNHHSARLTLSSADSDRSVLVGYRYSW
;
A
#
# COMPACT_ATOMS: atom_id res chain seq x y z
N MET A 1 29.61 33.35 -16.89
CA MET A 1 28.97 32.54 -15.82
C MET A 1 27.63 33.17 -15.48
N SER A 2 26.53 32.80 -16.14
CA SER A 2 25.18 33.30 -15.80
C SER A 2 24.08 32.48 -16.51
N ARG A 3 23.94 31.20 -16.16
CA ARG A 3 22.80 30.36 -16.63
C ARG A 3 22.27 29.36 -15.60
N LEU A 4 22.80 29.33 -14.37
CA LEU A 4 22.46 28.30 -13.37
C LEU A 4 21.42 28.73 -12.33
N LEU A 5 20.94 29.98 -12.34
CA LEU A 5 20.06 30.52 -11.29
C LEU A 5 18.57 30.54 -11.65
N LEU A 6 18.18 30.12 -12.86
CA LEU A 6 16.77 30.16 -13.30
C LEU A 6 15.95 28.89 -13.04
N PHE A 7 16.57 27.80 -12.57
CA PHE A 7 15.85 26.54 -12.35
C PHE A 7 15.32 26.38 -10.91
N CYS A 8 15.77 27.19 -9.96
CA CYS A 8 15.37 27.08 -8.56
C CYS A 8 14.12 27.93 -8.21
N SER A 9 13.80 28.93 -9.03
CA SER A 9 12.67 29.85 -8.81
C SER A 9 11.31 29.34 -9.34
N LEU A 10 11.29 28.23 -10.10
CA LEU A 10 10.05 27.60 -10.57
C LEU A 10 9.42 26.62 -9.56
N LEU A 11 10.14 26.22 -8.52
CA LEU A 11 9.65 25.28 -7.50
C LEU A 11 8.87 25.94 -6.35
N PHE A 12 8.90 27.27 -6.22
CA PHE A 12 8.27 27.98 -5.09
C PHE A 12 7.00 28.76 -5.45
N ALA A 13 6.54 28.72 -6.71
CA ALA A 13 5.38 29.50 -7.15
C ALA A 13 4.03 28.76 -7.13
N TYR A 14 4.00 27.46 -6.79
CA TYR A 14 2.74 26.72 -6.59
C TYR A 14 2.34 26.71 -5.12
N SER A 15 2.13 27.90 -4.55
CA SER A 15 1.23 28.05 -3.40
C SER A 15 -0.20 28.02 -3.93
N GLN A 16 -0.68 26.82 -4.32
CA GLN A 16 -2.10 26.63 -4.58
C GLN A 16 -2.85 26.79 -3.26
N SER A 17 -3.42 27.98 -3.10
CA SER A 17 -4.49 28.26 -2.16
C SER A 17 -5.58 27.21 -2.30
N SER A 18 -5.86 26.47 -1.22
CA SER A 18 -7.09 25.68 -1.07
C SER A 18 -7.45 24.86 -2.32
N ALA A 19 -6.56 23.97 -2.76
CA ALA A 19 -6.94 22.96 -3.73
C ALA A 19 -8.11 22.19 -3.13
N ALA A 20 -9.27 22.21 -3.79
CA ALA A 20 -10.38 21.33 -3.45
C ALA A 20 -9.81 19.90 -3.47
N ASN A 21 -9.73 19.27 -2.30
CA ASN A 21 -9.25 17.91 -2.20
C ASN A 21 -10.33 17.03 -2.85
N ASN A 22 -10.06 16.53 -4.05
CA ASN A 22 -10.95 15.59 -4.74
C ASN A 22 -11.18 14.33 -3.91
N PHE A 23 -10.23 14.02 -3.03
CA PHE A 23 -10.27 12.88 -2.14
C PHE A 23 -9.80 13.25 -0.72
N SER A 24 -10.29 12.54 0.29
CA SER A 24 -9.65 12.54 1.61
C SER A 24 -8.45 11.58 1.61
N TYR A 25 -7.34 12.08 2.16
CA TYR A 25 -6.11 11.34 2.44
C TYR A 25 -5.85 11.17 3.93
N THR A 26 -6.81 11.54 4.77
CA THR A 26 -6.78 11.26 6.20
C THR A 26 -7.76 10.13 6.47
N TYR A 27 -7.25 8.97 6.89
CA TYR A 27 -8.08 7.79 7.06
C TYR A 27 -7.51 6.76 8.03
N LEU A 28 -8.37 5.82 8.40
CA LEU A 28 -8.06 4.53 9.01
C LEU A 28 -8.74 3.44 8.18
N GLU A 29 -8.00 2.40 7.83
CA GLU A 29 -8.48 1.28 7.04
C GLU A 29 -8.10 -0.05 7.67
N PHE A 30 -9.00 -1.02 7.54
CA PHE A 30 -8.78 -2.41 7.87
C PHE A 30 -9.22 -3.29 6.71
N SER A 31 -8.41 -4.28 6.36
CA SER A 31 -8.68 -5.20 5.27
C SER A 31 -8.30 -6.63 5.63
N VAL A 32 -9.03 -7.59 5.05
CA VAL A 32 -8.78 -9.03 5.19
C VAL A 32 -8.92 -9.73 3.85
N GLY A 33 -8.25 -10.86 3.69
CA GLY A 33 -8.39 -11.65 2.47
C GLY A 33 -7.38 -12.76 2.38
N ALA A 34 -6.77 -12.93 1.21
CA ALA A 34 -5.85 -14.03 0.94
C ALA A 34 -4.64 -13.57 0.13
N LEU A 35 -3.49 -14.15 0.44
CA LEU A 35 -2.26 -14.09 -0.32
C LEU A 35 -2.04 -15.46 -0.96
N THR A 36 -1.85 -15.50 -2.28
CA THR A 36 -1.56 -16.72 -3.04
C THR A 36 -0.15 -16.63 -3.60
N LEU A 37 0.67 -17.62 -3.27
CA LEU A 37 2.03 -17.76 -3.78
C LEU A 37 1.98 -18.43 -5.16
N ASP A 38 2.79 -17.93 -6.08
CA ASP A 38 2.93 -18.54 -7.41
C ASP A 38 3.61 -19.92 -7.28
N GLU A 39 4.63 -20.02 -6.43
CA GLU A 39 5.26 -21.28 -6.03
C GLU A 39 4.86 -21.68 -4.60
N ALA A 40 4.36 -22.91 -4.45
CA ALA A 40 3.96 -23.40 -3.14
C ALA A 40 5.19 -23.71 -2.27
N ILE A 41 5.25 -23.13 -1.08
CA ILE A 41 6.27 -23.45 -0.08
C ILE A 41 5.98 -24.84 0.48
N ARG A 42 7.00 -25.70 0.51
CA ARG A 42 6.89 -27.06 1.04
C ARG A 42 7.66 -27.18 2.34
N ILE A 43 6.97 -27.64 3.37
CA ILE A 43 7.56 -27.97 4.67
C ILE A 43 7.17 -29.42 4.96
N ASN A 44 8.15 -30.32 4.91
CA ASN A 44 7.92 -31.77 4.89
C ASN A 44 6.95 -32.15 3.75
N ASP A 45 5.91 -32.95 4.03
CA ASP A 45 4.89 -33.36 3.04
C ASP A 45 3.73 -32.36 2.89
N ARG A 46 3.85 -31.15 3.46
CA ARG A 46 2.78 -30.13 3.45
C ARG A 46 3.12 -29.00 2.49
N GLN A 47 2.13 -28.59 1.71
CA GLN A 47 2.25 -27.50 0.74
C GLN A 47 1.45 -26.28 1.18
N TYR A 48 2.06 -25.11 1.11
CA TYR A 48 1.47 -23.82 1.43
C TYR A 48 1.41 -22.99 0.15
N LYS A 49 0.21 -22.82 -0.39
CA LYS A 49 -0.04 -22.02 -1.59
C LYS A 49 -0.84 -20.76 -1.30
N THR A 50 -1.73 -20.81 -0.32
CA THR A 50 -2.60 -19.70 0.05
C THR A 50 -2.50 -19.46 1.55
N LEU A 51 -2.34 -18.21 1.93
CA LEU A 51 -2.27 -17.71 3.30
C LEU A 51 -3.43 -16.74 3.53
N SER A 52 -4.01 -16.76 4.72
CA SER A 52 -4.98 -15.75 5.14
C SER A 52 -4.26 -14.45 5.42
N ALA A 53 -4.73 -13.35 4.83
CA ALA A 53 -4.07 -12.05 4.90
C ALA A 53 -4.92 -11.02 5.64
N PHE A 54 -4.25 -10.06 6.28
CA PHE A 54 -4.88 -8.88 6.88
C PHE A 54 -3.99 -7.65 6.68
N SER A 55 -4.61 -6.47 6.75
CA SER A 55 -3.87 -5.21 6.84
C SER A 55 -4.63 -4.17 7.66
N ILE A 56 -3.87 -3.28 8.30
CA ILE A 56 -4.35 -2.07 8.95
C ILE A 56 -3.49 -0.93 8.43
N SER A 57 -4.10 0.12 7.91
CA SER A 57 -3.38 1.30 7.43
C SER A 57 -4.02 2.58 7.92
N ARG A 58 -3.19 3.59 8.11
CA ARG A 58 -3.59 4.93 8.54
C ARG A 58 -2.84 5.95 7.72
N ALA A 59 -3.53 7.01 7.33
CA ALA A 59 -2.91 8.18 6.75
C ALA A 59 -3.45 9.47 7.38
N HIS A 60 -2.66 10.53 7.31
CA HIS A 60 -3.04 11.86 7.74
C HIS A 60 -2.45 12.89 6.79
N GLN A 61 -3.32 13.72 6.22
CA GLN A 61 -2.97 14.83 5.36
C GLN A 61 -2.78 16.10 6.17
N PHE A 62 -1.65 16.77 5.93
CA PHE A 62 -1.28 18.05 6.52
C PHE A 62 -1.59 19.19 5.56
N ASP A 63 -1.60 20.40 6.11
CA ASP A 63 -1.66 21.64 5.34
C ASP A 63 -0.50 21.68 4.33
N GLY A 64 -0.80 21.98 3.07
CA GLY A 64 0.16 21.92 1.97
C GLY A 64 0.18 20.60 1.19
N GLY A 65 -0.73 19.67 1.51
CA GLY A 65 -0.96 18.47 0.71
C GLY A 65 -0.02 17.29 0.99
N LEU A 66 0.96 17.47 1.89
CA LEU A 66 1.78 16.35 2.37
C LEU A 66 0.90 15.35 3.15
N VAL A 67 1.08 14.07 2.89
CA VAL A 67 0.40 12.99 3.61
C VAL A 67 1.45 12.14 4.32
N LEU A 68 1.29 11.91 5.62
CA LEU A 68 1.99 10.83 6.31
C LEU A 68 1.12 9.59 6.31
N HIS A 69 1.68 8.44 5.99
CA HIS A 69 0.98 7.17 6.02
C HIS A 69 1.81 6.10 6.70
N GLY A 70 1.12 5.10 7.22
CA GLY A 70 1.76 3.90 7.74
C GLY A 70 0.75 2.79 7.90
N GLY A 71 1.25 1.57 8.04
CA GLY A 71 0.39 0.41 8.18
C GLY A 71 1.17 -0.84 8.49
N ILE A 72 0.43 -1.84 8.93
CA ILE A 72 0.91 -3.21 9.11
C ILE A 72 0.09 -4.13 8.23
N ALA A 73 0.75 -5.12 7.66
CA ALA A 73 0.09 -6.20 6.94
C ALA A 73 0.70 -7.53 7.38
N GLY A 74 -0.06 -8.60 7.24
CA GLY A 74 0.45 -9.93 7.51
C GLY A 74 -0.33 -10.99 6.78
N ALA A 75 0.33 -12.13 6.57
CA ALA A 75 -0.28 -13.33 6.03
C ALA A 75 0.14 -14.55 6.83
N HIS A 76 -0.79 -15.48 7.04
CA HIS A 76 -0.55 -16.65 7.88
C HIS A 76 -1.22 -17.91 7.30
N ALA A 77 -0.55 -19.06 7.46
CA ALA A 77 -1.14 -20.36 7.23
C ALA A 77 -0.57 -21.42 8.18
N GLU A 78 -1.47 -22.27 8.69
CA GLU A 78 -1.13 -23.39 9.57
C GLU A 78 -1.62 -24.70 8.95
N LYS A 79 -0.78 -25.75 9.03
CA LYS A 79 -1.19 -27.12 8.70
C LYS A 79 -0.55 -28.09 9.68
N GLY A 80 -1.33 -28.61 10.63
CA GLY A 80 -0.87 -29.62 11.59
C GLY A 80 0.09 -29.05 12.64
N LYS A 81 1.39 -29.25 12.46
CA LYS A 81 2.44 -28.74 13.36
C LYS A 81 3.43 -27.81 12.67
N THR A 82 3.02 -27.29 11.52
CA THR A 82 3.83 -26.41 10.70
C THR A 82 3.07 -25.14 10.42
N GLU A 83 3.75 -24.01 10.57
CA GLU A 83 3.19 -22.67 10.44
C GLU A 83 4.07 -21.85 9.51
N LEU A 84 3.43 -21.00 8.73
CA LEU A 84 4.08 -20.03 7.86
C LEU A 84 3.47 -18.66 8.15
N GLY A 85 4.33 -17.69 8.46
CA GLY A 85 3.96 -16.32 8.76
C GLY A 85 4.74 -15.34 7.90
N TYR A 86 4.06 -14.28 7.51
CA TYR A 86 4.62 -13.13 6.82
C TYR A 86 4.07 -11.86 7.46
N GLY A 87 4.92 -10.86 7.67
CA GLY A 87 4.55 -9.58 8.25
C GLY A 87 5.28 -8.44 7.55
N GLN A 88 4.62 -7.28 7.52
CA GLN A 88 5.16 -6.07 6.95
C GLN A 88 4.78 -4.88 7.83
N LEU A 89 5.70 -3.92 7.93
CA LEU A 89 5.48 -2.60 8.49
C LEU A 89 5.89 -1.56 7.44
N VAL A 90 5.00 -0.62 7.16
CA VAL A 90 5.24 0.50 6.24
C VAL A 90 5.06 1.81 7.01
N ILE A 91 5.98 2.76 6.80
CA ILE A 91 5.84 4.15 7.25
C ILE A 91 6.39 5.04 6.13
N GLY A 92 5.64 6.04 5.70
CA GLY A 92 6.05 6.87 4.56
C GLY A 92 5.34 8.19 4.44
N VAL A 93 5.69 8.88 3.35
CA VAL A 93 5.13 10.13 2.88
C VAL A 93 4.51 9.94 1.50
N ALA A 94 3.43 10.65 1.25
CA ALA A 94 2.82 10.77 -0.06
C ALA A 94 2.54 12.24 -0.38
N PHE A 95 2.59 12.58 -1.66
CA PHE A 95 2.29 13.94 -2.14
C PHE A 95 1.25 13.87 -3.26
N PRO A 96 -0.06 13.83 -2.94
CA PRO A 96 -1.10 13.90 -3.94
C PRO A 96 -1.00 15.19 -4.77
N ILE A 97 -0.97 15.03 -6.09
CA ILE A 97 -0.94 16.09 -7.07
C ILE A 97 -2.25 16.00 -7.86
N THR A 98 -3.13 16.97 -7.66
CA THR A 98 -4.38 17.10 -8.39
C THR A 98 -4.11 17.40 -9.87
N VAL A 99 -4.57 16.52 -10.75
CA VAL A 99 -4.47 16.69 -12.22
C VAL A 99 -5.75 17.29 -12.78
N THR A 100 -6.91 16.78 -12.33
CA THR A 100 -8.24 17.28 -12.66
C THR A 100 -9.11 17.29 -11.41
N ASP A 101 -10.39 17.67 -11.49
CA ASP A 101 -11.39 17.55 -10.41
C ASP A 101 -11.72 16.09 -10.01
N ARG A 102 -11.13 15.10 -10.70
CA ARG A 102 -11.44 13.68 -10.52
C ARG A 102 -10.23 12.78 -10.46
N ILE A 103 -9.03 13.30 -10.72
CA ILE A 103 -7.83 12.49 -10.91
C ILE A 103 -6.67 13.11 -10.12
N ASP A 104 -6.06 12.29 -9.28
CA ASP A 104 -4.87 12.62 -8.52
C ASP A 104 -3.73 11.64 -8.87
N ILE A 105 -2.51 12.17 -9.00
CA ILE A 105 -1.27 11.38 -9.09
C ILE A 105 -0.57 11.47 -7.74
N ILE A 106 -0.16 10.33 -7.19
CA ILE A 106 0.31 10.23 -5.81
C ILE A 106 1.68 9.54 -5.81
N PRO A 107 2.78 10.28 -5.96
CA PRO A 107 4.10 9.77 -5.63
C PRO A 107 4.19 9.45 -4.13
N THR A 108 4.81 8.32 -3.82
CA THR A 108 5.00 7.82 -2.45
C THR A 108 6.45 7.43 -2.22
N SER A 109 6.93 7.62 -0.99
CA SER A 109 8.23 7.13 -0.54
C SER A 109 8.18 6.83 0.95
N GLY A 110 8.91 5.82 1.42
CA GLY A 110 8.87 5.43 2.81
C GLY A 110 9.87 4.34 3.17
N PHE A 111 9.73 3.86 4.39
CA PHE A 111 10.43 2.72 4.95
C PHE A 111 9.49 1.51 4.93
N LEU A 112 10.05 0.35 4.58
CA LEU A 112 9.40 -0.95 4.61
C LEU A 112 10.29 -1.90 5.42
N ALA A 113 9.72 -2.55 6.43
CA ALA A 113 10.31 -3.69 7.10
C ALA A 113 9.45 -4.92 6.85
N VAL A 114 10.08 -6.04 6.55
CA VAL A 114 9.41 -7.32 6.31
C VAL A 114 9.96 -8.38 7.24
N ASN A 115 9.10 -9.30 7.67
CA ASN A 115 9.49 -10.45 8.45
C ASN A 115 8.78 -11.69 7.92
N ALA A 116 9.53 -12.77 7.73
CA ALA A 116 9.02 -14.08 7.40
C ALA A 116 9.37 -15.07 8.51
N GLU A 117 8.45 -15.98 8.82
CA GLU A 117 8.64 -17.02 9.82
C GLU A 117 8.11 -18.36 9.30
N ALA A 118 8.88 -19.42 9.51
CA ALA A 118 8.44 -20.79 9.28
C ALA A 118 8.72 -21.63 10.53
N CYS A 119 7.69 -22.25 11.09
CA CYS A 119 7.80 -23.07 12.29
C CYS A 119 7.50 -24.55 12.00
N VAL A 120 8.25 -25.45 12.64
CA VAL A 120 8.03 -26.90 12.64
C VAL A 120 8.16 -27.40 14.08
N ASP A 121 7.11 -28.03 14.62
CA ASP A 121 7.12 -28.57 15.99
C ASP A 121 7.55 -27.51 17.04
N ASN A 122 7.07 -26.27 16.91
CA ASN A 122 7.41 -25.11 17.75
C ASN A 122 8.87 -24.60 17.63
N VAL A 123 9.64 -25.11 16.66
CA VAL A 123 10.96 -24.56 16.31
C VAL A 123 10.80 -23.67 15.09
N CYS A 124 11.13 -22.39 15.23
CA CYS A 124 10.90 -21.39 14.19
C CYS A 124 12.20 -20.89 13.57
N LEU A 125 12.19 -20.74 12.25
CA LEU A 125 13.19 -20.01 11.48
C LEU A 125 12.58 -18.66 11.08
N LYS A 126 13.34 -17.59 11.31
CA LYS A 126 12.93 -16.22 11.00
C LYS A 126 13.90 -15.61 10.00
N SER A 127 13.36 -14.77 9.13
CA SER A 127 14.12 -13.89 8.25
C SER A 127 13.49 -12.51 8.30
N ASP A 128 14.32 -11.49 8.47
CA ASP A 128 13.94 -10.08 8.47
C ASP A 128 14.78 -9.34 7.43
N ASP A 129 14.17 -8.35 6.78
CA ASP A 129 14.86 -7.42 5.88
C ASP A 129 14.12 -6.07 5.91
N ASP A 130 14.83 -5.00 5.59
CA ASP A 130 14.29 -3.65 5.57
C ASP A 130 14.88 -2.79 4.46
N GLY A 131 14.14 -1.77 4.05
CA GLY A 131 14.57 -0.91 2.98
C GLY A 131 13.66 0.27 2.71
N ILE A 132 13.99 0.98 1.64
CA ILE A 132 13.21 2.11 1.15
C ILE A 132 12.17 1.59 0.17
N LEU A 133 10.92 1.98 0.39
CA LEU A 133 9.79 1.78 -0.50
C LEU A 133 9.57 3.08 -1.30
N TYR A 134 9.34 2.98 -2.60
CA TYR A 134 8.92 4.11 -3.41
C TYR A 134 7.92 3.67 -4.46
N GLY A 135 7.05 4.58 -4.87
CA GLY A 135 5.97 4.23 -5.77
C GLY A 135 5.26 5.42 -6.37
N LEU A 136 4.33 5.09 -7.25
CA LEU A 136 3.45 6.03 -7.92
C LEU A 136 2.06 5.40 -7.99
N ALA A 137 1.06 6.15 -7.52
CA ALA A 137 -0.33 5.77 -7.69
C ALA A 137 -1.09 6.80 -8.52
N VAL A 138 -2.14 6.34 -9.20
CA VAL A 138 -3.14 7.16 -9.86
C VAL A 138 -4.48 6.81 -9.23
N ARG A 139 -5.20 7.82 -8.76
CA ARG A 139 -6.51 7.69 -8.12
C ARG A 139 -7.54 8.47 -8.92
N ALA A 140 -8.69 7.88 -9.19
CA ALA A 140 -9.71 8.48 -10.05
C ALA A 140 -11.14 8.20 -9.57
N TRP A 141 -12.02 9.20 -9.68
CA TRP A 141 -13.46 9.02 -9.54
C TRP A 141 -14.07 8.49 -10.85
N LEU A 142 -14.63 7.28 -10.82
CA LEU A 142 -15.49 6.77 -11.89
C LEU A 142 -16.90 7.39 -11.80
N SER A 143 -17.39 7.54 -10.58
CA SER A 143 -18.61 8.29 -10.24
C SER A 143 -18.29 9.19 -9.04
N PRO A 144 -18.45 10.52 -9.18
CA PRO A 144 -18.08 11.47 -8.12
C PRO A 144 -18.65 11.06 -6.76
N GLU A 145 -17.78 11.05 -5.75
CA GLU A 145 -18.11 10.77 -4.34
C GLU A 145 -18.73 9.39 -4.06
N SER A 146 -18.80 8.50 -5.05
CA SER A 146 -19.48 7.20 -4.94
C SER A 146 -18.59 6.03 -5.36
N VAL A 147 -17.92 6.11 -6.51
CA VAL A 147 -17.12 5.01 -7.04
C VAL A 147 -15.74 5.51 -7.44
N GLU A 148 -14.74 4.98 -6.77
CA GLU A 148 -13.34 5.33 -6.96
C GLU A 148 -12.54 4.11 -7.44
N ILE A 149 -11.52 4.37 -8.25
CA ILE A 149 -10.50 3.40 -8.63
C ILE A 149 -9.12 3.97 -8.34
N MET A 150 -8.20 3.13 -7.91
CA MET A 150 -6.79 3.45 -7.75
C MET A 150 -5.95 2.35 -8.39
N THR A 151 -4.88 2.74 -9.06
CA THR A 151 -3.80 1.81 -9.41
C THR A 151 -2.48 2.34 -8.89
N ALA A 152 -1.59 1.46 -8.46
CA ALA A 152 -0.30 1.81 -7.92
C ALA A 152 0.78 0.85 -8.43
N LEU A 153 1.98 1.39 -8.60
CA LEU A 153 3.21 0.61 -8.77
C LEU A 153 4.16 0.99 -7.63
N ALA A 154 4.70 0.00 -6.93
CA ALA A 154 5.64 0.18 -5.84
C ALA A 154 6.87 -0.72 -6.01
N ASN A 155 8.02 -0.22 -5.60
CA ASN A 155 9.30 -0.92 -5.60
C ASN A 155 9.99 -0.71 -4.27
N SER A 156 10.85 -1.65 -3.88
CA SER A 156 11.67 -1.50 -2.68
C SER A 156 13.14 -1.82 -2.91
N THR A 157 13.98 -1.37 -1.99
CA THR A 157 15.43 -1.68 -2.01
C THR A 157 15.76 -3.00 -1.32
N ILE A 158 14.76 -3.71 -0.78
CA ILE A 158 14.90 -5.02 -0.14
C ILE A 158 15.39 -6.03 -1.19
N SER A 159 16.34 -6.87 -0.80
CA SER A 159 16.98 -7.81 -1.73
C SER A 159 15.98 -8.85 -2.22
N GLY A 160 15.92 -9.05 -3.53
CA GLY A 160 14.96 -9.98 -4.14
C GLY A 160 13.50 -9.52 -4.14
N SER A 161 13.22 -8.27 -3.72
CA SER A 161 11.88 -7.70 -3.86
C SER A 161 11.57 -7.38 -5.33
N ALA A 162 10.33 -7.69 -5.73
CA ALA A 162 9.80 -7.38 -7.06
C ALA A 162 9.00 -6.07 -7.05
N THR A 163 8.73 -5.55 -8.25
CA THR A 163 7.73 -4.48 -8.40
C THR A 163 6.36 -5.03 -8.06
N GLU A 164 5.65 -4.37 -7.15
CA GLU A 164 4.26 -4.67 -6.82
C GLU A 164 3.34 -3.76 -7.65
N ALA A 165 2.38 -4.37 -8.34
CA ALA A 165 1.28 -3.67 -8.99
C ALA A 165 -0.01 -3.89 -8.21
N THR A 166 -0.69 -2.79 -7.90
CA THR A 166 -1.95 -2.80 -7.14
C THR A 166 -3.07 -2.15 -7.95
N LEU A 167 -4.25 -2.75 -7.90
CA LEU A 167 -5.51 -2.22 -8.40
C LEU A 167 -6.52 -2.25 -7.26
N GLU A 168 -7.15 -1.12 -6.99
CA GLU A 168 -8.11 -0.97 -5.91
C GLU A 168 -9.37 -0.31 -6.42
N GLY A 169 -10.52 -0.89 -6.08
CA GLY A 169 -11.83 -0.28 -6.29
C GLY A 169 -12.46 0.06 -4.94
N ALA A 170 -13.16 1.19 -4.87
CA ALA A 170 -13.87 1.60 -3.67
C ALA A 170 -15.28 2.10 -3.95
N PHE A 171 -16.20 1.65 -3.11
CA PHE A 171 -17.57 2.12 -3.07
C PHE A 171 -17.79 2.93 -1.81
N TRP A 172 -18.18 4.18 -1.97
CA TRP A 172 -18.39 5.14 -0.88
C TRP A 172 -19.86 5.20 -0.48
N TRP A 173 -20.12 5.30 0.82
CA TRP A 173 -21.43 5.66 1.35
C TRP A 173 -21.29 6.69 2.45
N GLY A 174 -22.12 7.73 2.36
CA GLY A 174 -21.87 8.96 3.12
C GLY A 174 -20.51 9.57 2.78
N ASN A 175 -20.11 10.58 3.56
CA ASN A 175 -18.92 11.38 3.25
C ASN A 175 -17.61 10.76 3.77
N HIS A 176 -17.70 9.68 4.55
CA HIS A 176 -16.58 9.18 5.36
C HIS A 176 -16.32 7.68 5.23
N HIS A 177 -17.24 6.90 4.64
CA HIS A 177 -17.14 5.45 4.66
C HIS A 177 -16.94 4.89 3.26
N SER A 178 -16.04 3.92 3.13
CA SER A 178 -15.95 3.12 1.90
C SER A 178 -15.64 1.65 2.17
N ALA A 179 -16.14 0.81 1.27
CA ALA A 179 -15.78 -0.59 1.14
C ALA A 179 -14.82 -0.70 -0.03
N ARG A 180 -13.74 -1.44 0.15
CA ARG A 180 -12.63 -1.49 -0.79
C ARG A 180 -12.35 -2.92 -1.19
N LEU A 181 -12.00 -3.10 -2.46
CA LEU A 181 -11.46 -4.34 -3.00
C LEU A 181 -10.09 -4.02 -3.55
N THR A 182 -9.06 -4.67 -3.01
CA THR A 182 -7.67 -4.47 -3.40
C THR A 182 -7.15 -5.76 -4.00
N LEU A 183 -6.57 -5.65 -5.20
CA LEU A 183 -5.91 -6.72 -5.93
C LEU A 183 -4.45 -6.31 -6.10
N SER A 184 -3.53 -7.10 -5.57
CA SER A 184 -2.10 -6.84 -5.72
C SER A 184 -1.43 -8.03 -6.40
N SER A 185 -0.39 -7.73 -7.19
CA SER A 185 0.44 -8.73 -7.86
C SER A 185 1.89 -8.30 -7.78
N ALA A 186 2.74 -9.22 -7.33
CA ALA A 186 4.19 -9.16 -7.43
C ALA A 186 4.67 -10.37 -8.27
N ASP A 187 5.98 -10.49 -8.47
CA ASP A 187 6.55 -11.62 -9.24
C ASP A 187 6.36 -12.98 -8.53
N SER A 188 6.24 -12.99 -7.20
CA SER A 188 6.17 -14.20 -6.36
C SER A 188 4.77 -14.55 -5.88
N ASP A 189 3.85 -13.59 -5.88
CA ASP A 189 2.57 -13.73 -5.20
C ASP A 189 1.51 -12.74 -5.71
N ARG A 190 0.28 -13.03 -5.33
CA ARG A 190 -0.90 -12.21 -5.59
C ARG A 190 -1.76 -12.15 -4.36
N SER A 191 -2.35 -11.00 -4.08
CA SER A 191 -3.29 -10.84 -2.98
C SER A 191 -4.63 -10.31 -3.44
N VAL A 192 -5.67 -10.72 -2.72
CA VAL A 192 -7.02 -10.16 -2.83
C VAL A 192 -7.46 -9.81 -1.42
N LEU A 193 -7.76 -8.55 -1.19
CA LEU A 193 -8.22 -8.03 0.09
C LEU A 193 -9.56 -7.33 -0.07
N VAL A 194 -10.44 -7.51 0.90
CA VAL A 194 -11.66 -6.73 1.08
C VAL A 194 -11.52 -5.94 2.36
N GLY A 195 -11.83 -4.65 2.28
CA GLY A 195 -11.56 -3.72 3.36
C GLY A 195 -12.67 -2.72 3.60
N TYR A 196 -12.55 -2.06 4.74
CA TYR A 196 -13.35 -0.92 5.15
C TYR A 196 -12.41 0.25 5.49
N ARG A 197 -12.72 1.43 4.97
CA ARG A 197 -12.00 2.67 5.26
C ARG A 197 -12.95 3.71 5.83
N TYR A 198 -12.51 4.34 6.92
CA TYR A 198 -13.08 5.57 7.45
C TYR A 198 -12.15 6.75 7.17
N SER A 199 -12.67 7.77 6.51
CA SER A 199 -11.94 8.98 6.13
C SER A 199 -12.47 10.21 6.88
N TRP A 200 -11.61 11.17 7.19
CA TRP A 200 -12.00 12.47 7.78
C TRP A 200 -11.11 13.61 7.29
#